data_AF-A0A432GXX4-F1
#
_entry.id   AF-A0A432GXX4-F1
#
_cell.length_a   1.000
_cell.length_b   1.000
_cell.length_c   1.000
_cell.angle_alpha   90.00
_cell.angle_beta   90.00
_cell.angle_gamma   90.00
#
_symmetry.space_group_name_H-M   'P 1'
#
loop_
_entity.id
_entity.type
_entity.pdbx_description
1 polymer ?
#
loop_
_entity_poly.entity_id
_entity_poly.type
_entity_poly.pdbx_seq_one_letter_code
_entity_poly.pdbx_strand_id
1 'polypeptide(L)'
;MSSAVDEVNHGQVGGGLMSTPLTSRCFILGLIFVVVLLHCMALPHRELRGEEGRRVVAAREMIANSDAIVPTVWGQPYLNKPPLYPWLTAAVSRISGVPMNEIAVRIPALVATVMTGLLLLVAGHRLGNWRQGSVAALFFLLCPVVIQKSTLGETDLLLTLGCTMYAIEMLLIQSATSRRGFTTSAWMTAGLCIALLAKGPIALLFMLSVMVAAAIAGGSARWKQPSWWGPPLAALAISSIWVLAVLGRLEDQGLMTNWMEELSRSRSGGEWWRHRWEFISGVGLG
;
A
#
# COMPACT_ATOMS: atom_id res chain seq x y z
N MET A 1 -51.14 57.32 -13.34
CA MET A 1 -51.67 55.99 -13.71
C MET A 1 -50.52 55.24 -14.38
N SER A 2 -49.72 54.47 -13.63
CA SER A 2 -49.92 53.03 -13.35
C SER A 2 -49.99 52.26 -14.67
N SER A 3 -49.03 51.43 -15.09
CA SER A 3 -48.37 50.28 -14.45
C SER A 3 -47.03 50.01 -15.16
N ALA A 4 -45.88 49.81 -14.51
CA ALA A 4 -45.47 48.67 -13.69
C ALA A 4 -45.30 47.36 -14.49
N VAL A 5 -44.03 46.99 -14.67
CA VAL A 5 -43.44 45.64 -14.53
C VAL A 5 -43.72 44.62 -15.64
N ASP A 6 -42.65 44.22 -16.35
CA ASP A 6 -42.23 42.81 -16.46
C ASP A 6 -40.83 42.72 -17.12
N GLU A 7 -39.79 42.84 -16.28
CA GLU A 7 -38.46 42.31 -16.54
C GLU A 7 -38.50 40.78 -16.38
N VAL A 8 -38.47 40.04 -17.49
CA VAL A 8 -38.21 38.59 -17.44
C VAL A 8 -36.70 38.38 -17.41
N ASN A 9 -36.22 38.26 -16.19
CA ASN A 9 -34.85 37.97 -15.79
C ASN A 9 -34.46 36.56 -16.31
N HIS A 10 -33.59 36.49 -17.32
CA HIS A 10 -32.99 35.22 -17.74
C HIS A 10 -32.14 34.67 -16.60
N GLY A 11 -32.62 33.57 -16.02
CA GLY A 11 -32.00 32.87 -14.90
C GLY A 11 -30.51 32.63 -15.12
N GLN A 12 -29.71 33.38 -14.35
CA GLN A 12 -28.37 32.96 -14.00
C GLN A 12 -28.49 31.63 -13.24
N VAL A 13 -28.21 30.53 -13.94
CA VAL A 13 -27.90 29.24 -13.30
C VAL A 13 -26.51 29.40 -12.68
N GLY A 14 -26.48 30.08 -11.54
CA GLY A 14 -25.35 30.08 -10.64
C GLY A 14 -25.20 28.68 -10.08
N GLY A 15 -24.30 27.91 -10.69
CA GLY A 15 -23.79 26.67 -10.11
C GLY A 15 -23.03 26.97 -8.83
N GLY A 16 -23.77 27.26 -7.76
CA GLY A 16 -23.23 27.40 -6.41
C GLY A 16 -22.58 26.08 -6.03
N LEU A 17 -21.25 26.09 -5.93
CA LEU A 17 -20.48 25.08 -5.22
C LEU A 17 -21.16 24.84 -3.87
N MET A 18 -21.95 23.77 -3.75
CA MET A 18 -22.55 23.36 -2.48
C MET A 18 -21.42 23.05 -1.52
N SER A 19 -20.99 24.06 -0.77
CA SER A 19 -20.12 23.89 0.37
C SER A 19 -20.82 22.92 1.31
N THR A 20 -20.21 21.76 1.52
CA THR A 20 -20.67 20.84 2.56
C THR A 20 -20.68 21.60 3.87
N PRO A 21 -21.80 21.63 4.62
CA PRO A 21 -21.81 22.30 5.91
C PRO A 21 -20.74 21.65 6.79
N LEU A 22 -20.03 22.47 7.57
CA LEU A 22 -18.91 22.06 8.42
C LEU A 22 -19.28 20.85 9.29
N THR A 23 -20.53 20.81 9.75
CA THR A 23 -21.16 19.72 10.51
C THR A 23 -21.07 18.37 9.81
N SER A 24 -21.31 18.31 8.49
CA SER A 24 -21.21 17.06 7.72
C SER A 24 -19.77 16.58 7.58
N ARG A 25 -18.79 17.48 7.53
CA ARG A 25 -17.37 17.10 7.47
C ARG A 25 -16.90 16.53 8.81
N CYS A 26 -17.24 17.19 9.91
CA CYS A 26 -16.94 16.71 11.26
C CYS A 26 -17.58 15.35 11.51
N PHE A 27 -18.82 15.13 11.07
CA PHE A 27 -19.49 13.85 11.19
C PHE A 27 -18.75 12.73 10.44
N ILE A 28 -18.37 12.95 9.18
CA ILE A 28 -17.63 11.98 8.37
C ILE A 28 -16.26 11.68 8.97
N LEU A 29 -15.53 12.71 9.40
CA LEU A 29 -14.23 12.54 10.07
C LEU A 29 -14.38 11.76 11.38
N GLY A 30 -15.43 12.05 12.14
CA GLY A 30 -15.80 11.29 13.34
C GLY A 30 -16.08 9.83 13.03
N LEU A 31 -16.80 9.53 11.95
CA LEU A 31 -17.07 8.15 11.52
C LEU A 31 -15.78 7.43 11.12
N ILE A 32 -14.91 8.06 10.34
CA ILE A 32 -13.61 7.50 9.96
C ILE A 32 -12.77 7.23 11.20
N PHE A 33 -12.75 8.17 12.16
CA PHE A 33 -12.07 7.99 13.42
C PHE A 33 -12.59 6.79 14.21
N VAL A 34 -13.92 6.64 14.32
CA VAL A 34 -14.54 5.45 14.94
C VAL A 34 -14.12 4.16 14.24
N VAL A 35 -14.14 4.13 12.90
CA VAL A 35 -13.71 2.94 12.14
C VAL A 35 -12.23 2.62 12.40
N VAL A 36 -11.36 3.62 12.43
CA VAL A 36 -9.94 3.43 12.77
C VAL A 36 -9.78 2.89 14.19
N LEU A 37 -10.54 3.40 15.16
CA LEU A 37 -10.55 2.85 16.52
C LEU A 37 -10.98 1.38 16.54
N LEU A 38 -11.98 0.99 15.75
CA LEU A 38 -12.40 -0.41 15.65
C LEU A 38 -11.27 -1.31 15.10
N HIS A 39 -10.50 -0.85 14.12
CA HIS A 39 -9.31 -1.57 13.66
C HIS A 39 -8.28 -1.73 14.79
N CYS A 40 -8.00 -0.67 15.57
CA CYS A 40 -7.09 -0.73 16.71
C CYS A 40 -7.55 -1.73 17.78
N MET A 41 -8.86 -1.75 18.08
CA MET A 41 -9.43 -2.67 19.07
C MET A 41 -9.39 -4.14 18.61
N ALA A 42 -9.39 -4.38 17.30
CA ALA A 42 -9.35 -5.73 16.73
C ALA A 42 -7.94 -6.36 16.71
N LEU A 43 -6.87 -5.60 16.96
CA LEU A 43 -5.48 -6.09 16.90
C LEU A 43 -5.16 -7.25 17.87
N PRO A 44 -5.53 -7.22 19.16
CA PRO A 44 -5.04 -8.18 20.14
C PRO A 44 -5.78 -9.54 20.12
N HIS A 45 -6.93 -9.63 19.46
CA HIS A 45 -7.90 -10.71 19.71
C HIS A 45 -7.55 -12.09 19.10
N ARG A 46 -6.36 -12.25 18.50
CA ARG A 46 -6.00 -13.48 17.77
C ARG A 46 -4.56 -13.87 18.01
N GLU A 47 -4.31 -15.16 18.24
CA GLU A 47 -2.97 -15.76 18.21
C GLU A 47 -2.30 -15.56 16.84
N LEU A 48 -0.96 -15.70 16.80
CA LEU A 48 -0.19 -15.65 15.56
C LEU A 48 -0.64 -16.76 14.59
N ARG A 49 -0.88 -16.40 13.33
CA ARG A 49 -1.31 -17.34 12.29
C ARG A 49 -0.47 -17.22 11.02
N GLY A 50 -0.31 -18.36 10.34
CA GLY A 50 0.36 -18.44 9.05
C GLY A 50 1.76 -17.82 9.07
N GLU A 51 1.95 -16.77 8.28
CA GLU A 51 3.26 -16.11 8.10
C GLU A 51 3.64 -15.11 9.20
N GLU A 52 2.72 -14.80 10.14
CA GLU A 52 3.01 -13.83 11.22
C GLU A 52 4.18 -14.30 12.09
N GLY A 53 4.21 -15.59 12.46
CA GLY A 53 5.27 -16.17 13.28
C GLY A 53 6.66 -16.03 12.63
N ARG A 54 6.77 -16.31 11.32
CA ARG A 54 8.03 -16.15 10.58
C ARG A 54 8.51 -14.70 10.58
N ARG A 55 7.60 -13.72 10.49
CA ARG A 55 7.96 -12.28 10.51
C ARG A 55 8.36 -11.80 11.90
N VAL A 56 7.70 -12.29 12.94
CA VAL A 56 8.09 -12.07 14.35
C VAL A 56 9.50 -12.59 14.59
N VAL A 57 9.78 -13.84 14.19
CA VAL A 57 11.10 -14.45 14.34
C VAL A 57 12.14 -13.68 13.53
N ALA A 58 11.86 -13.33 12.27
CA ALA A 58 12.77 -12.54 11.46
C ALA A 58 13.10 -11.19 12.09
N ALA A 59 12.09 -10.43 12.52
CA ALA A 59 12.31 -9.15 13.20
C ALA A 59 13.13 -9.31 14.49
N ARG A 60 12.88 -10.38 15.26
CA ARG A 60 13.63 -10.68 16.48
C ARG A 60 15.09 -11.00 16.20
N GLU A 61 15.36 -11.88 15.23
CA GLU A 61 16.73 -12.27 14.87
C GLU A 61 17.50 -11.09 14.27
N MET A 62 16.86 -10.22 13.48
CA MET A 62 17.48 -8.98 12.99
C MET A 62 17.91 -8.05 14.13
N ILE A 63 17.11 -7.95 15.20
CA ILE A 63 17.48 -7.18 16.38
C ILE A 63 18.63 -7.86 17.12
N ALA A 64 18.54 -9.16 17.36
CA ALA A 64 19.52 -9.92 18.15
C ALA A 64 20.89 -9.98 17.47
N ASN A 65 20.91 -10.21 16.17
CA ASN A 65 22.13 -10.33 15.37
C ASN A 65 22.70 -8.95 14.96
N SER A 66 21.95 -7.87 15.21
CA SER A 66 22.26 -6.54 14.69
C SER A 66 22.45 -6.50 13.17
N ASP A 67 21.80 -7.44 12.46
CA ASP A 67 21.81 -7.53 11.01
C ASP A 67 20.46 -7.11 10.43
N ALA A 68 20.43 -5.92 9.82
CA ALA A 68 19.24 -5.43 9.13
C ALA A 68 19.21 -5.81 7.64
N ILE A 69 20.28 -6.37 7.08
CA ILE A 69 20.38 -6.60 5.63
C ILE A 69 19.81 -7.96 5.27
N VAL A 70 20.27 -9.04 5.92
CA VAL A 70 19.83 -10.40 5.63
C VAL A 70 18.88 -10.87 6.73
N PRO A 71 17.55 -10.88 6.49
CA PRO A 71 16.62 -11.45 7.45
C PRO A 71 16.85 -12.96 7.58
N THR A 72 16.83 -13.47 8.80
CA THR A 72 16.96 -14.90 9.10
C THR A 72 15.73 -15.41 9.86
N VAL A 73 15.40 -16.68 9.68
CA VAL A 73 14.40 -17.40 10.49
C VAL A 73 15.03 -18.71 10.94
N TRP A 74 15.16 -18.90 12.25
CA TRP A 74 15.88 -20.01 12.87
C TRP A 74 17.34 -20.09 12.40
N GLY A 75 17.97 -18.92 12.24
CA GLY A 75 19.36 -18.80 11.78
C GLY A 75 19.57 -19.07 10.29
N GLN A 76 18.52 -19.36 9.52
CA GLN A 76 18.59 -19.58 8.08
C GLN A 76 18.14 -18.32 7.31
N PRO A 77 18.79 -17.92 6.20
CA PRO A 77 18.36 -16.78 5.39
C PRO A 77 16.90 -16.91 4.90
N TYR A 78 16.06 -15.91 5.19
CA TYR A 78 14.65 -15.85 4.79
C TYR A 78 14.46 -14.82 3.67
N LEU A 79 14.70 -15.24 2.42
CA LEU A 79 14.72 -14.34 1.24
C LEU A 79 13.46 -14.41 0.37
N ASN A 80 12.44 -15.13 0.85
CA ASN A 80 11.15 -15.26 0.16
C ASN A 80 10.43 -13.92 -0.04
N LYS A 81 10.67 -12.95 0.86
CA LYS A 81 10.11 -11.61 0.78
C LYS A 81 11.19 -10.56 1.11
N PRO A 82 11.13 -9.38 0.51
CA PRO A 82 11.99 -8.27 0.91
C PRO A 82 11.68 -7.79 2.34
N PRO A 83 12.59 -7.02 2.96
CA PRO A 83 12.72 -6.94 4.42
C PRO A 83 11.87 -5.83 5.03
N LEU A 84 11.07 -5.10 4.26
CA LEU A 84 10.34 -3.94 4.79
C LEU A 84 9.45 -4.30 5.97
N TYR A 85 8.76 -5.44 5.89
CA TYR A 85 7.88 -5.86 6.96
C TYR A 85 8.63 -6.13 8.27
N PRO A 86 9.63 -7.03 8.32
CA PRO A 86 10.39 -7.25 9.54
C PRO A 86 11.16 -5.99 10.00
N TRP A 87 11.60 -5.10 9.09
CA TRP A 87 12.14 -3.79 9.47
C TRP A 87 11.14 -2.95 10.26
N LEU A 88 9.90 -2.82 9.74
CA LEU A 88 8.86 -2.05 10.41
C LEU A 88 8.46 -2.70 11.74
N THR A 89 8.33 -4.02 11.79
CA THR A 89 8.06 -4.75 13.04
C THR A 89 9.17 -4.55 14.07
N ALA A 90 10.43 -4.63 13.66
CA ALA A 90 11.57 -4.37 14.54
C ALA A 90 11.60 -2.91 15.02
N ALA A 91 11.32 -1.96 14.15
CA ALA A 91 11.22 -0.54 14.48
C ALA A 91 10.10 -0.27 15.49
N VAL A 92 8.92 -0.88 15.28
CA VAL A 92 7.79 -0.80 16.23
C VAL A 92 8.25 -1.26 17.61
N SER A 93 8.84 -2.45 17.72
CA SER A 93 9.30 -2.99 19.00
C SER A 93 10.36 -2.10 19.67
N ARG A 94 11.34 -1.60 18.91
CA ARG A 94 12.40 -0.71 19.43
C ARG A 94 11.90 0.66 19.90
N ILE A 95 10.97 1.28 19.15
CA ILE A 95 10.50 2.65 19.44
C ILE A 95 9.44 2.66 20.53
N SER A 96 8.48 1.72 20.47
CA SER A 96 7.35 1.68 21.41
C SER A 96 7.63 0.90 22.68
N GLY A 97 8.71 0.12 22.72
CA GLY A 97 9.00 -0.82 23.81
C GLY A 97 8.05 -2.02 23.85
N VAL A 98 7.15 -2.15 22.86
CA VAL A 98 6.22 -3.28 22.79
C VAL A 98 7.02 -4.58 22.59
N PRO A 99 6.77 -5.63 23.40
CA PRO A 99 7.40 -6.92 23.21
C PRO A 99 7.15 -7.46 21.80
N MET A 100 8.07 -8.30 21.30
CA MET A 100 7.93 -8.90 19.98
C MET A 100 6.80 -9.96 19.98
N ASN A 101 5.56 -9.49 19.83
CA ASN A 101 4.31 -10.25 19.96
C ASN A 101 3.34 -9.95 18.79
N GLU A 102 2.10 -10.42 18.91
CA GLU A 102 1.02 -10.24 17.94
C GLU A 102 0.79 -8.77 17.59
N ILE A 103 0.84 -7.88 18.58
CA ILE A 103 0.59 -6.46 18.38
C ILE A 103 1.74 -5.84 17.58
N ALA A 104 2.99 -6.13 17.95
CA ALA A 104 4.16 -5.58 17.27
C ALA A 104 4.18 -5.94 15.78
N VAL A 105 3.82 -7.18 15.43
CA VAL A 105 3.79 -7.62 14.02
C VAL A 105 2.57 -7.10 13.25
N ARG A 106 1.48 -6.73 13.91
CA ARG A 106 0.26 -6.22 13.23
C ARG A 106 0.24 -4.71 13.04
N ILE A 107 0.97 -3.95 13.86
CA ILE A 107 1.06 -2.49 13.75
C ILE A 107 1.45 -2.01 12.33
N PRO A 108 2.44 -2.59 11.64
CA PRO A 108 2.77 -2.17 10.28
C PRO A 108 1.59 -2.27 9.30
N ALA A 109 0.79 -3.34 9.38
CA ALA A 109 -0.41 -3.50 8.56
C ALA A 109 -1.50 -2.50 8.94
N LEU A 110 -1.75 -2.30 10.24
CA LEU A 110 -2.70 -1.29 10.73
C LEU A 110 -2.35 0.11 10.24
N VAL A 111 -1.09 0.51 10.40
CA VAL A 111 -0.60 1.82 9.95
C VAL A 111 -0.78 1.95 8.44
N ALA A 112 -0.49 0.90 7.67
CA ALA A 112 -0.71 0.92 6.23
C ALA A 112 -2.19 1.10 5.85
N THR A 113 -3.11 0.46 6.56
CA THR A 113 -4.56 0.63 6.39
C THR A 113 -4.99 2.08 6.66
N VAL A 114 -4.59 2.63 7.81
CA VAL A 114 -4.95 4.01 8.20
C VAL A 114 -4.39 5.01 7.20
N MET A 115 -3.11 4.86 6.83
CA MET A 115 -2.45 5.73 5.87
C MET A 115 -3.10 5.65 4.48
N THR A 116 -3.56 4.47 4.05
CA THR A 116 -4.28 4.33 2.78
C THR A 116 -5.62 5.05 2.82
N GLY A 117 -6.38 4.93 3.92
CA GLY A 117 -7.62 5.69 4.12
C GLY A 117 -7.41 7.21 4.11
N LEU A 118 -6.38 7.69 4.83
CA LEU A 118 -6.00 9.11 4.83
C LEU A 118 -5.59 9.59 3.44
N LEU A 119 -4.85 8.78 2.70
CA LEU A 119 -4.41 9.09 1.35
C LEU A 119 -5.61 9.23 0.39
N LEU A 120 -6.64 8.39 0.52
CA LEU A 120 -7.89 8.51 -0.24
C LEU A 120 -8.66 9.80 0.09
N LEU A 121 -8.68 10.21 1.37
CA LEU A 121 -9.25 11.51 1.78
C LEU A 121 -8.51 12.68 1.13
N VAL A 122 -7.18 12.67 1.24
CA VAL A 122 -6.32 13.71 0.66
C VAL A 122 -6.46 13.73 -0.85
N ALA A 123 -6.55 12.58 -1.51
CA ALA A 123 -6.78 12.48 -2.94
C ALA A 123 -8.10 13.13 -3.35
N GLY A 124 -9.21 12.81 -2.69
CA GLY A 124 -10.49 13.44 -3.00
C GLY A 124 -10.46 14.96 -2.79
N HIS A 125 -9.79 15.45 -1.74
CA HIS A 125 -9.58 16.88 -1.57
C HIS A 125 -8.77 17.50 -2.73
N ARG A 126 -7.65 16.88 -3.11
CA ARG A 126 -6.78 17.36 -4.20
C ARG A 126 -7.44 17.30 -5.58
N LEU A 127 -8.32 16.33 -5.81
CA LEU A 127 -9.11 16.18 -7.04
C LEU A 127 -10.37 17.06 -7.06
N GLY A 128 -10.61 17.86 -6.02
CA GLY A 128 -11.72 18.82 -5.96
C GLY A 128 -13.05 18.27 -5.45
N ASN A 129 -13.08 17.01 -4.96
CA ASN A 129 -14.29 16.40 -4.40
C ASN A 129 -14.03 15.68 -3.08
N TRP A 130 -14.09 16.44 -1.97
CA TRP A 130 -13.96 15.93 -0.61
C TRP A 130 -14.93 14.78 -0.29
N ARG A 131 -16.18 14.87 -0.77
CA ARG A 131 -17.20 13.84 -0.51
C ARG A 131 -16.80 12.51 -1.13
N GLN A 132 -16.35 12.52 -2.39
CA GLN A 132 -15.90 11.30 -3.06
C GLN A 132 -14.68 10.67 -2.38
N GLY A 133 -13.69 11.47 -1.96
CA GLY A 133 -12.55 10.96 -1.20
C GLY A 133 -12.94 10.35 0.14
N SER A 134 -13.89 10.99 0.83
CA SER A 134 -14.45 10.49 2.10
C SER A 134 -15.17 9.17 1.95
N VAL A 135 -16.00 9.06 0.92
CA VAL A 135 -16.71 7.83 0.60
C VAL A 135 -15.70 6.73 0.22
N ALA A 136 -14.73 7.02 -0.64
CA ALA A 136 -13.69 6.06 -1.00
C ALA A 136 -12.90 5.55 0.21
N ALA A 137 -12.51 6.44 1.12
CA ALA A 137 -11.82 6.07 2.36
C ALA A 137 -12.70 5.18 3.27
N LEU A 138 -13.98 5.53 3.44
CA LEU A 138 -14.91 4.72 4.22
C LEU A 138 -15.13 3.33 3.60
N PHE A 139 -15.36 3.25 2.30
CA PHE A 139 -15.51 1.96 1.60
C PHE A 139 -14.25 1.10 1.73
N PHE A 140 -13.06 1.71 1.63
CA PHE A 140 -11.81 1.00 1.83
C PHE A 140 -11.68 0.45 3.25
N LEU A 141 -11.88 1.30 4.27
CA LEU A 141 -11.72 0.91 5.68
C LEU A 141 -12.76 -0.12 6.12
N LEU A 142 -14.00 -0.01 5.62
CA LEU A 142 -15.09 -0.94 5.94
C LEU A 142 -15.07 -2.23 5.09
N CYS A 143 -14.17 -2.34 4.11
CA CYS A 143 -14.07 -3.52 3.28
C CYS A 143 -13.69 -4.74 4.15
N PRO A 144 -14.48 -5.84 4.13
CA PRO A 144 -14.21 -7.01 4.98
C PRO A 144 -12.80 -7.59 4.82
N VAL A 145 -12.27 -7.57 3.60
CA VAL A 145 -10.91 -8.03 3.31
C VAL A 145 -9.87 -7.11 3.95
N VAL A 146 -10.08 -5.79 3.93
CA VAL A 146 -9.18 -4.82 4.57
C VAL A 146 -9.22 -4.96 6.09
N ILE A 147 -10.41 -5.12 6.67
CA ILE A 147 -10.57 -5.40 8.11
C ILE A 147 -9.80 -6.66 8.47
N GLN A 148 -10.02 -7.76 7.76
CA GLN A 148 -9.30 -9.01 8.01
C GLN A 148 -7.79 -8.83 7.91
N LYS A 149 -7.30 -8.25 6.81
CA LYS A 149 -5.86 -8.06 6.57
C LYS A 149 -5.21 -7.09 7.55
N SER A 150 -5.94 -6.10 8.06
CA SER A 150 -5.42 -5.12 9.03
C SER A 150 -5.14 -5.76 10.40
N THR A 151 -5.79 -6.88 10.68
CA THR A 151 -5.59 -7.69 11.90
C THR A 151 -4.60 -8.83 11.71
N LEU A 152 -3.92 -8.90 10.56
CA LEU A 152 -2.92 -9.91 10.25
C LEU A 152 -1.60 -9.22 9.92
N GLY A 153 -0.51 -9.76 10.46
CA GLY A 153 0.85 -9.30 10.21
C GLY A 153 1.35 -9.60 8.79
N GLU A 154 0.63 -9.19 7.73
CA GLU A 154 0.89 -9.52 6.33
C GLU A 154 1.29 -8.33 5.45
N THR A 155 2.05 -8.61 4.39
CA THR A 155 2.62 -7.58 3.50
C THR A 155 1.62 -6.94 2.55
N ASP A 156 0.41 -7.48 2.45
CA ASP A 156 -0.63 -7.07 1.52
C ASP A 156 -1.02 -5.60 1.65
N LEU A 157 -1.21 -5.10 2.87
CA LEU A 157 -1.64 -3.71 3.08
C LEU A 157 -0.52 -2.69 2.85
N LEU A 158 0.74 -3.06 3.05
CA LEU A 158 1.88 -2.22 2.65
C LEU A 158 1.97 -2.13 1.12
N LEU A 159 1.77 -3.25 0.42
CA LEU A 159 1.66 -3.24 -1.04
C LEU A 159 0.50 -2.33 -1.48
N THR A 160 -0.67 -2.46 -0.87
CA THR A 160 -1.84 -1.61 -1.16
C THR A 160 -1.50 -0.14 -0.95
N LEU A 161 -0.93 0.24 0.19
CA LEU A 161 -0.51 1.62 0.47
C LEU A 161 0.41 2.17 -0.63
N GLY A 162 1.47 1.42 -0.95
CA GLY A 162 2.45 1.83 -1.95
C GLY A 162 1.87 1.98 -3.35
N CYS A 163 1.04 1.02 -3.78
CA CYS A 163 0.36 1.07 -5.07
C CYS A 163 -0.69 2.18 -5.14
N THR A 164 -1.46 2.42 -4.08
CA THR A 164 -2.45 3.50 -4.01
C THR A 164 -1.77 4.87 -4.05
N MET A 165 -0.65 5.04 -3.33
CA MET A 165 0.18 6.25 -3.37
C MET A 165 0.74 6.53 -4.77
N TYR A 166 1.29 5.50 -5.42
CA TYR A 166 1.73 5.62 -6.80
C TYR A 166 0.58 6.01 -7.75
N ALA A 167 -0.56 5.34 -7.65
CA ALA A 167 -1.70 5.57 -8.53
C ALA A 167 -2.28 6.97 -8.41
N ILE A 168 -2.46 7.47 -7.18
CA ILE A 168 -3.00 8.82 -6.94
C ILE A 168 -2.05 9.88 -7.48
N GLU A 169 -0.75 9.77 -7.22
CA GLU A 169 0.20 10.77 -7.67
C GLU A 169 0.41 10.74 -9.19
N MET A 170 0.28 9.55 -9.81
CA MET A 170 0.25 9.40 -11.27
C MET A 170 -0.97 10.08 -11.94
N LEU A 171 -2.09 10.19 -11.22
CA LEU A 171 -3.24 10.96 -11.68
C LEU A 171 -3.00 12.47 -11.51
N LEU A 172 -2.40 12.88 -10.40
CA LEU A 172 -2.17 14.28 -10.04
C LEU A 172 -1.03 14.95 -10.81
N ILE A 173 -0.04 14.19 -11.28
CA ILE A 173 1.13 14.75 -12.00
C ILE A 173 0.72 15.49 -13.29
N GLN A 174 -0.47 15.21 -13.82
CA GLN A 174 -1.03 15.84 -15.01
C GLN A 174 -1.35 17.33 -14.83
N SER A 175 -1.72 17.74 -13.62
CA SER A 175 -2.08 19.13 -13.29
C SER A 175 -0.97 19.86 -12.53
N ALA A 176 0.22 19.25 -12.43
CA ALA A 176 1.29 19.74 -11.59
C ALA A 176 2.16 20.79 -12.31
N THR A 177 2.32 21.95 -11.67
CA THR A 177 3.37 22.91 -12.01
C THR A 177 4.76 22.30 -11.76
N SER A 178 5.83 22.86 -12.32
CA SER A 178 7.20 22.31 -12.20
C SER A 178 7.60 21.90 -10.77
N ARG A 179 7.31 22.75 -9.76
CA ARG A 179 7.59 22.43 -8.35
C ARG A 179 6.71 21.31 -7.79
N ARG A 180 5.43 21.29 -8.15
CA ARG A 180 4.51 20.21 -7.76
C ARG A 180 4.91 18.89 -8.43
N GLY A 181 5.39 18.92 -9.67
CA GLY A 181 5.84 17.75 -10.43
C GLY A 181 6.98 16.99 -9.74
N PHE A 182 7.94 17.71 -9.16
CA PHE A 182 9.00 17.07 -8.35
C PHE A 182 8.41 16.39 -7.11
N THR A 183 7.52 17.08 -6.39
CA THR A 183 6.90 16.49 -5.19
C THR A 183 6.07 15.25 -5.53
N THR A 184 5.23 15.30 -6.57
CA THR A 184 4.44 14.14 -6.99
C THR A 184 5.35 12.99 -7.42
N SER A 185 6.43 13.28 -8.16
CA SER A 185 7.44 12.27 -8.53
C SER A 185 8.08 11.62 -7.30
N ALA A 186 8.44 12.39 -6.27
CA ALA A 186 9.01 11.85 -5.04
C ALA A 186 8.01 10.95 -4.28
N TRP A 187 6.74 11.35 -4.19
CA TRP A 187 5.68 10.52 -3.58
C TRP A 187 5.42 9.25 -4.41
N MET A 188 5.45 9.33 -5.75
CA MET A 188 5.39 8.13 -6.61
C MET A 188 6.53 7.16 -6.34
N THR A 189 7.78 7.66 -6.28
CA THR A 189 8.96 6.83 -5.98
C THR A 189 8.84 6.19 -4.61
N ALA A 190 8.48 6.95 -3.57
CA ALA A 190 8.33 6.43 -2.22
C ALA A 190 7.24 5.34 -2.15
N GLY A 191 6.10 5.52 -2.82
CA GLY A 191 5.03 4.51 -2.87
C GLY A 191 5.49 3.21 -3.53
N LEU A 192 6.22 3.31 -4.64
CA LEU A 192 6.80 2.14 -5.31
C LEU A 192 7.89 1.46 -4.47
N CYS A 193 8.75 2.21 -3.78
CA CYS A 193 9.73 1.62 -2.85
C CYS A 193 9.06 0.82 -1.74
N ILE A 194 7.98 1.36 -1.14
CA ILE A 194 7.18 0.65 -0.14
C ILE A 194 6.62 -0.65 -0.74
N ALA A 195 6.01 -0.59 -1.92
CA ALA A 195 5.41 -1.75 -2.57
C ALA A 195 6.45 -2.83 -2.93
N LEU A 196 7.57 -2.42 -3.52
CA LEU A 196 8.68 -3.30 -3.93
C LEU A 196 9.36 -3.95 -2.73
N LEU A 197 9.65 -3.18 -1.67
CA LEU A 197 10.29 -3.72 -0.47
C LEU A 197 9.31 -4.51 0.43
N ALA A 198 7.99 -4.35 0.25
CA ALA A 198 6.98 -5.15 0.96
C ALA A 198 6.74 -6.53 0.33
N LYS A 199 6.61 -6.59 -1.00
CA LYS A 199 6.13 -7.80 -1.70
C LYS A 199 6.92 -8.16 -2.95
N GLY A 200 7.95 -7.40 -3.28
CA GLY A 200 8.88 -7.69 -4.37
C GLY A 200 8.31 -7.36 -5.76
N PRO A 201 8.70 -8.14 -6.79
CA PRO A 201 8.40 -7.83 -8.19
C PRO A 201 6.91 -7.75 -8.55
N ILE A 202 6.01 -8.34 -7.75
CA ILE A 202 4.57 -8.25 -8.00
C ILE A 202 4.06 -6.80 -8.00
N ALA A 203 4.72 -5.89 -7.28
CA ALA A 203 4.43 -4.46 -7.32
C ALA A 203 4.54 -3.87 -8.74
N LEU A 204 5.42 -4.43 -9.58
CA LEU A 204 5.60 -3.99 -10.96
C LEU A 204 4.36 -4.28 -11.81
N LEU A 205 3.63 -5.37 -11.55
CA LEU A 205 2.39 -5.66 -12.27
C LEU A 205 1.33 -4.58 -12.00
N PHE A 206 1.17 -4.17 -10.74
CA PHE A 206 0.25 -3.11 -10.35
C PHE A 206 0.71 -1.73 -10.85
N MET A 207 2.02 -1.47 -10.82
CA MET A 207 2.58 -0.25 -11.40
C MET A 207 2.28 -0.16 -12.90
N LEU A 208 2.55 -1.23 -13.65
CA LEU A 208 2.32 -1.28 -15.09
C LEU A 208 0.83 -1.15 -15.42
N SER A 209 -0.07 -1.77 -14.66
CA SER A 209 -1.51 -1.64 -14.89
C SER A 209 -1.99 -0.19 -14.69
N VAL A 210 -1.47 0.51 -13.67
CA VAL A 210 -1.72 1.94 -13.45
C VAL A 210 -1.18 2.79 -14.60
N MET A 211 0.04 2.50 -15.09
CA MET A 211 0.63 3.21 -16.24
C MET A 211 -0.21 3.01 -17.50
N VAL A 212 -0.65 1.77 -17.78
CA VAL A 212 -1.52 1.48 -18.93
C VAL A 212 -2.85 2.21 -18.80
N ALA A 213 -3.51 2.14 -17.64
CA ALA A 213 -4.75 2.85 -17.39
C ALA A 213 -4.60 4.38 -17.56
N ALA A 214 -3.50 4.94 -17.06
CA ALA A 214 -3.19 6.37 -17.24
C ALA A 214 -2.93 6.73 -18.71
N ALA A 215 -2.26 5.86 -19.48
CA ALA A 215 -2.01 6.09 -20.90
C ALA A 215 -3.29 6.04 -21.73
N ILE A 216 -4.21 5.12 -21.39
CA ILE A 216 -5.53 5.03 -22.02
C ILE A 216 -6.36 6.28 -21.70
N ALA A 217 -6.39 6.72 -20.44
CA ALA A 217 -7.21 7.84 -20.01
C ALA A 217 -6.70 9.21 -20.49
N GLY A 218 -5.38 9.40 -20.60
CA GLY A 218 -4.76 10.70 -20.90
C GLY A 218 -4.02 10.78 -22.23
N GLY A 219 -4.13 9.75 -23.08
CA GLY A 219 -3.51 9.69 -24.40
C GLY A 219 -2.10 9.06 -24.42
N SER A 220 -1.77 8.42 -25.53
CA SER A 220 -0.54 7.64 -25.69
C SER A 220 0.74 8.48 -25.76
N ALA A 221 0.69 9.82 -25.77
CA ALA A 221 1.89 10.66 -25.78
C ALA A 221 2.58 10.76 -24.40
N ARG A 222 1.92 10.31 -23.31
CA ARG A 222 2.39 10.47 -21.92
C ARG A 222 3.69 9.74 -21.60
N TRP A 223 3.92 8.57 -22.18
CA TRP A 223 5.16 7.80 -22.06
C TRP A 223 6.43 8.54 -22.52
N LYS A 224 6.31 9.64 -23.28
CA LYS A 224 7.47 10.43 -23.70
C LYS A 224 7.97 11.38 -22.62
N GLN A 225 7.19 11.60 -21.55
CA GLN A 225 7.56 12.53 -20.49
C GLN A 225 8.54 11.87 -19.50
N PRO A 226 9.59 12.57 -19.03
CA PRO A 226 10.52 12.03 -18.04
C PRO A 226 9.84 11.63 -16.72
N SER A 227 8.78 12.33 -16.33
CA SER A 227 7.96 12.04 -15.15
C SER A 227 7.24 10.69 -15.20
N TRP A 228 7.12 10.08 -16.38
CA TRP A 228 6.51 8.77 -16.57
C TRP A 228 7.44 7.63 -16.12
N TRP A 229 8.73 7.75 -16.45
CA TRP A 229 9.73 6.71 -16.20
C TRP A 229 10.64 7.01 -15.02
N GLY A 230 10.83 8.29 -14.67
CA GLY A 230 11.68 8.73 -13.57
C GLY A 230 11.33 8.05 -12.24
N PRO A 231 10.07 8.12 -11.75
CA PRO A 231 9.71 7.51 -10.47
C PRO A 231 9.87 5.99 -10.43
N PRO A 232 9.39 5.20 -11.43
CA PRO A 232 9.65 3.77 -11.51
C PRO A 232 11.14 3.39 -11.51
N LEU A 233 11.96 4.07 -12.31
CA LEU A 233 13.39 3.78 -12.41
C LEU A 233 14.11 4.13 -11.10
N ALA A 234 13.77 5.26 -10.47
CA ALA A 234 14.31 5.62 -9.17
C ALA A 234 13.91 4.61 -8.09
N ALA A 235 12.66 4.16 -8.08
CA ALA A 235 12.19 3.17 -7.09
C ALA A 235 12.87 1.81 -7.28
N LEU A 236 13.07 1.38 -8.53
CA LEU A 236 13.84 0.19 -8.86
C LEU A 236 15.29 0.31 -8.40
N ALA A 237 15.95 1.42 -8.69
CA ALA A 237 17.33 1.66 -8.26
C ALA A 237 17.47 1.60 -6.74
N ILE A 238 16.60 2.31 -5.99
CA ILE A 238 16.60 2.33 -4.53
C ILE A 238 16.32 0.94 -3.95
N SER A 239 15.30 0.25 -4.46
CA SER A 239 14.94 -1.09 -3.97
C SER A 239 16.02 -2.13 -4.30
N SER A 240 16.77 -1.92 -5.40
CA SER A 240 17.89 -2.78 -5.78
C SER A 240 19.09 -2.64 -4.85
N ILE A 241 19.23 -1.53 -4.11
CA ILE A 241 20.32 -1.37 -3.12
C ILE A 241 20.28 -2.50 -2.09
N TRP A 242 19.08 -2.82 -1.58
CA TRP A 242 18.94 -3.93 -0.64
C TRP A 242 19.28 -5.27 -1.29
N VAL A 243 18.81 -5.51 -2.52
CA VAL A 243 19.13 -6.74 -3.26
C VAL A 243 20.64 -6.89 -3.43
N LEU A 244 21.33 -5.84 -3.87
CA LEU A 244 22.78 -5.83 -4.04
C LEU A 244 23.51 -6.04 -2.70
N ALA A 245 23.02 -5.45 -1.61
CA ALA A 245 23.59 -5.64 -0.28
C ALA A 245 23.42 -7.09 0.23
N VAL A 246 22.30 -7.75 -0.08
CA VAL A 246 22.11 -9.17 0.20
C VAL A 246 23.03 -10.04 -0.66
N LEU A 247 23.14 -9.74 -1.95
CA LEU A 247 24.03 -10.45 -2.86
C LEU A 247 25.48 -10.41 -2.36
N GLY A 248 25.99 -9.23 -2.02
CA GLY A 248 27.36 -9.08 -1.51
C GLY A 248 27.62 -9.78 -0.16
N ARG A 249 26.59 -10.12 0.62
CA ARG A 249 26.74 -10.88 1.87
C ARG A 249 26.64 -12.39 1.70
N LEU A 250 25.93 -12.85 0.68
CA LEU A 250 25.66 -14.28 0.45
C LEU A 250 26.51 -14.89 -0.66
N GLU A 251 27.19 -14.07 -1.47
CA GLU A 251 28.17 -14.52 -2.45
C GLU A 251 29.28 -15.37 -1.79
N ASP A 252 29.64 -15.03 -0.55
CA ASP A 252 30.62 -15.77 0.26
C ASP A 252 30.06 -17.10 0.84
N GLN A 253 28.74 -17.33 0.77
CA GLN A 253 28.06 -18.45 1.45
C GLN A 253 27.19 -19.33 0.54
N GLY A 254 27.30 -19.21 -0.78
CA GLY A 254 26.50 -20.01 -1.73
C GLY A 254 25.08 -19.45 -1.92
N LEU A 255 24.96 -18.23 -2.43
CA LEU A 255 23.69 -17.59 -2.76
C LEU A 255 22.73 -18.51 -3.54
N MET A 256 23.20 -19.14 -4.61
CA MET A 256 22.33 -19.93 -5.49
C MET A 256 21.78 -21.18 -4.79
N THR A 257 22.57 -21.81 -3.91
CA THR A 257 22.10 -22.95 -3.11
C THR A 257 21.06 -22.52 -2.09
N ASN A 258 21.28 -21.39 -1.40
CA ASN A 258 20.33 -20.87 -0.41
C ASN A 258 19.01 -20.42 -1.06
N TRP A 259 19.09 -19.79 -2.24
CA TRP A 259 17.91 -19.35 -2.99
C TRP A 259 17.14 -20.54 -3.59
N MET A 260 17.83 -21.53 -4.15
CA MET A 260 17.20 -22.76 -4.64
C MET A 260 16.58 -23.58 -3.52
N GLU A 261 17.24 -23.69 -2.37
CA GLU A 261 16.71 -24.40 -1.20
C GLU A 261 15.45 -23.70 -0.68
N GLU A 262 15.46 -22.38 -0.56
CA GLU A 262 14.29 -21.61 -0.09
C GLU A 262 13.13 -21.63 -1.11
N LEU A 263 13.43 -21.51 -2.42
CA LEU A 263 12.43 -21.70 -3.48
C LEU A 263 11.87 -23.12 -3.48
N SER A 264 12.69 -24.14 -3.21
CA SER A 264 12.26 -25.53 -3.11
C SER A 264 11.37 -25.78 -1.90
N ARG A 265 11.70 -25.17 -0.74
CA ARG A 265 10.88 -25.17 0.47
C ARG A 265 9.54 -24.49 0.21
N SER A 266 9.54 -23.36 -0.52
CA SER A 266 8.31 -22.71 -0.97
C SER A 266 7.53 -23.53 -2.03
N ARG A 267 8.21 -24.34 -2.85
CA ARG A 267 7.59 -25.22 -3.88
C ARG A 267 7.08 -26.55 -3.36
N SER A 268 7.41 -26.96 -2.13
CA SER A 268 6.78 -28.10 -1.46
C SER A 268 5.24 -27.97 -1.36
N GLY A 269 4.69 -26.79 -1.62
CA GLY A 269 3.29 -26.57 -2.01
C GLY A 269 2.93 -27.09 -3.41
N GLY A 270 3.39 -28.28 -3.82
CA GLY A 270 2.88 -28.95 -5.03
C GLY A 270 1.38 -29.22 -4.94
N GLU A 271 0.85 -29.37 -3.73
CA GLU A 271 -0.59 -29.42 -3.44
C GLU A 271 -1.29 -28.07 -3.69
N TRP A 272 -0.60 -26.94 -3.60
CA TRP A 272 -1.20 -25.61 -3.73
C TRP A 272 -1.78 -25.34 -5.12
N TRP A 273 -1.07 -25.75 -6.18
CA TRP A 273 -1.56 -25.65 -7.55
C TRP A 273 -2.68 -26.66 -7.82
N ARG A 274 -2.60 -27.86 -7.23
CA ARG A 274 -3.63 -28.89 -7.35
C ARG A 274 -4.95 -28.44 -6.72
N HIS A 275 -4.91 -27.88 -5.51
CA HIS A 275 -6.10 -27.39 -4.80
C HIS A 275 -6.75 -26.18 -5.51
N ARG A 276 -5.97 -25.28 -6.11
CA ARG A 276 -6.54 -24.18 -6.92
C ARG A 276 -7.10 -24.66 -8.25
N TRP A 277 -6.45 -25.62 -8.90
CA TRP A 277 -7.00 -26.22 -10.10
C TRP A 277 -8.29 -26.96 -9.79
N GLU A 278 -8.34 -27.75 -8.72
CA GLU A 278 -9.55 -28.42 -8.23
C GLU A 278 -10.66 -27.41 -7.87
N PHE A 279 -10.32 -26.25 -7.29
CA PHE A 279 -11.28 -25.17 -7.03
C PHE A 279 -11.78 -24.50 -8.32
N ILE A 280 -10.91 -24.23 -9.29
CA ILE A 280 -11.28 -23.60 -10.57
C ILE A 280 -12.08 -24.58 -11.45
N SER A 281 -11.69 -25.85 -11.49
CA SER A 281 -12.40 -26.90 -12.25
C SER A 281 -13.70 -27.32 -11.56
N GLY A 282 -13.77 -27.25 -10.22
CA GLY A 282 -14.99 -27.54 -9.45
C GLY A 282 -16.07 -26.47 -9.59
N VAL A 283 -15.70 -25.21 -9.86
CA VAL A 283 -16.65 -24.11 -10.12
C VAL A 283 -17.16 -24.11 -11.58
N GLY A 284 -16.52 -24.86 -12.49
CA GLY A 284 -16.91 -24.93 -13.90
C GLY A 284 -17.84 -26.08 -14.30
N LEU A 285 -18.12 -27.03 -13.40
CA LEU A 285 -18.90 -28.25 -13.69
C LEU A 285 -19.97 -28.57 -12.62
N GLY A 286 -20.49 -27.55 -11.94
CA GLY A 286 -21.64 -27.65 -11.03
C GLY A 286 -22.85 -26.91 -11.57
#